data_AF-A0A660SRV6-F1
#
_entry.id   AF-A0A660SRV6-F1
#
_cell.length_a   1.000
_cell.length_b   1.000
_cell.length_c   1.000
_cell.angle_alpha   90.00
_cell.angle_beta   90.00
_cell.angle_gamma   90.00
#
_symmetry.space_group_name_H-M   'P 1'
#
loop_
_entity.id
_entity.type
_entity.pdbx_description
1 polymer ?
#
loop_
_entity_poly.entity_id
_entity_poly.type
_entity_poly.pdbx_seq_one_letter_code
_entity_poly.pdbx_strand_id
1 'polypeptide(L)'
;MNPEAEWWIEENGEITCLLCPHHCLLSDGDTGICGVRQAVDGGLTLPGYGMLTASAADPVEKKPLYHFYPGETVWSVGFTGCNMDCPYCQNYRISRARPSAGVFRSP
;
A
#
# COMPACT_ATOMS: atom_id res chain seq x y z
N MET A 1 2.68 6.10 -16.25
CA MET A 1 1.67 5.05 -16.50
C MET A 1 1.63 4.21 -15.23
N ASN A 2 0.45 4.03 -14.62
CA ASN A 2 0.36 3.19 -13.43
C ASN A 2 0.58 1.74 -13.86
N PRO A 3 1.45 0.98 -13.19
CA PRO A 3 1.63 -0.41 -13.54
C PRO A 3 0.36 -1.19 -13.19
N GLU A 4 0.15 -2.26 -13.95
CA GLU A 4 -0.85 -3.27 -13.65
C GLU A 4 -0.49 -3.96 -12.34
N ALA A 5 -1.50 -4.19 -11.50
CA ALA A 5 -1.36 -4.88 -10.24
C ALA A 5 -1.39 -6.40 -10.46
N GLU A 6 -0.61 -7.15 -9.71
CA GLU A 6 -0.67 -8.61 -9.73
C GLU A 6 -1.73 -9.15 -8.76
N TRP A 7 -2.08 -10.43 -8.93
CA TRP A 7 -2.99 -11.20 -8.05
C TRP A 7 -4.42 -10.67 -8.07
N TRP A 8 -5.07 -10.82 -9.22
CA TRP A 8 -6.50 -10.60 -9.39
C TRP A 8 -7.01 -11.50 -10.52
N ILE A 9 -8.32 -11.69 -10.54
CA ILE A 9 -9.04 -12.37 -11.62
C ILE A 9 -10.19 -11.49 -12.08
N GLU A 10 -10.61 -11.68 -13.32
CA GLU A 10 -11.76 -11.02 -13.94
C GLU A 10 -12.82 -12.06 -14.28
N GLU A 11 -14.04 -11.82 -13.85
CA GLU A 11 -15.20 -12.62 -14.24
C GLU A 11 -16.41 -11.69 -14.45
N ASN A 12 -17.03 -11.75 -15.63
CA ASN A 12 -18.24 -10.99 -15.99
C ASN A 12 -18.11 -9.45 -15.85
N GLY A 13 -16.92 -8.90 -16.05
CA GLY A 13 -16.62 -7.47 -15.92
C GLY A 13 -16.33 -7.02 -14.49
N GLU A 14 -16.31 -7.93 -13.52
CA GLU A 14 -15.91 -7.64 -12.14
C GLU A 14 -14.52 -8.18 -11.83
N ILE A 15 -13.74 -7.40 -11.08
CA ILE A 15 -12.38 -7.75 -10.69
C ILE A 15 -12.37 -8.23 -9.24
N THR A 16 -11.87 -9.43 -8.99
CA THR A 16 -11.59 -9.90 -7.63
C THR A 16 -10.10 -9.78 -7.33
N CYS A 17 -9.73 -8.93 -6.38
CA CYS A 17 -8.35 -8.75 -5.92
C CYS A 17 -7.95 -9.83 -4.91
N LEU A 18 -6.93 -10.62 -5.20
CA LEU A 18 -6.48 -11.77 -4.41
C LEU A 18 -5.22 -11.51 -3.57
N LEU A 19 -4.68 -10.27 -3.59
CA LEU A 19 -3.44 -9.93 -2.86
C LEU A 19 -3.55 -10.18 -1.35
N CYS A 20 -4.71 -9.95 -0.76
CA CYS A 20 -4.89 -10.06 0.69
C CYS A 20 -6.23 -10.73 1.04
N PRO A 21 -6.43 -11.15 2.30
CA PRO A 21 -7.58 -11.96 2.70
C PRO A 21 -8.96 -11.29 2.57
N HIS A 22 -9.02 -10.01 2.20
CA HIS A 22 -10.27 -9.29 2.00
C HIS A 22 -10.96 -9.61 0.69
N HIS A 23 -10.24 -10.14 -0.31
CA HIS A 23 -10.80 -10.55 -1.59
C HIS A 23 -11.76 -9.51 -2.21
N CYS A 24 -11.34 -8.24 -2.25
CA CYS A 24 -12.24 -7.16 -2.70
C CYS A 24 -12.73 -7.42 -4.12
N LEU A 25 -14.06 -7.45 -4.29
CA LEU A 25 -14.76 -7.42 -5.57
C LEU A 25 -14.91 -5.96 -6.00
N LEU A 26 -14.46 -5.62 -7.20
CA LEU A 26 -14.32 -4.26 -7.70
C LEU A 26 -14.97 -4.15 -9.08
N SER A 27 -15.92 -3.24 -9.22
CA SER A 27 -16.38 -2.75 -10.52
C SER A 27 -15.39 -1.75 -11.09
N ASP A 28 -15.52 -1.43 -12.38
CA ASP A 28 -14.68 -0.40 -13.01
C ASP A 28 -14.80 0.95 -12.28
N GLY A 29 -13.66 1.56 -11.96
CA GLY A 29 -13.54 2.77 -11.15
C GLY A 29 -13.40 2.52 -9.63
N ASP A 30 -13.74 1.33 -9.14
CA ASP A 30 -13.67 1.02 -7.71
C ASP A 30 -12.24 0.93 -7.20
N THR A 31 -12.06 1.24 -5.92
CA THR A 31 -10.79 1.08 -5.22
C THR A 31 -10.96 0.10 -4.08
N GLY A 32 -10.02 -0.85 -3.97
CA GLY A 32 -9.99 -1.79 -2.85
C GLY A 32 -9.90 -1.08 -1.51
N ILE A 33 -10.31 -1.76 -0.43
CA ILE A 33 -10.37 -1.16 0.91
C ILE A 33 -9.01 -0.63 1.42
N CYS A 34 -7.90 -1.12 0.85
CA CYS A 34 -6.56 -0.65 1.15
C CYS A 34 -6.27 0.76 0.59
N GLY A 35 -7.10 1.25 -0.34
CA GLY A 35 -7.00 2.56 -0.96
C GLY A 35 -5.95 2.68 -2.07
N VAL A 36 -5.24 1.60 -2.42
CA VAL A 36 -4.06 1.66 -3.32
C VAL A 36 -4.15 0.81 -4.58
N ARG A 37 -5.21 0.02 -4.74
CA ARG A 37 -5.48 -0.80 -5.92
C ARG A 37 -6.81 -0.38 -6.51
N GLN A 38 -6.80 0.06 -7.76
CA GLN A 38 -7.97 0.61 -8.43
C GLN A 38 -8.29 -0.17 -9.70
N ALA A 39 -9.54 -0.58 -9.85
CA ALA A 39 -10.06 -1.17 -11.08
C ALA A 39 -10.25 -0.06 -12.11
N VAL A 40 -9.60 -0.18 -13.28
CA VAL A 40 -9.65 0.79 -14.38
C VAL A 40 -9.51 0.04 -15.70
N ASP A 41 -10.41 0.29 -16.64
CA ASP A 41 -10.40 -0.24 -18.01
C ASP A 41 -10.34 -1.77 -18.07
N GLY A 42 -11.05 -2.44 -17.14
CA GLY A 42 -11.06 -3.91 -17.04
C GLY A 42 -9.77 -4.51 -16.47
N GLY A 43 -8.86 -3.69 -15.94
CA GLY A 43 -7.64 -4.10 -15.26
C GLY A 43 -7.55 -3.58 -13.82
N LEU A 44 -6.68 -4.18 -13.01
CA LEU A 44 -6.34 -3.64 -11.69
C LEU A 44 -5.03 -2.89 -11.76
N THR A 45 -4.97 -1.65 -11.26
CA THR A 45 -3.79 -0.78 -11.37
C THR A 45 -3.30 -0.27 -10.02
N LEU A 46 -2.06 0.23 -9.99
CA LEU A 46 -1.42 0.81 -8.79
C LEU A 46 -1.19 2.33 -8.94
N PRO A 47 -2.20 3.17 -8.65
CA PRO A 47 -2.10 4.63 -8.80
C PRO A 47 -1.05 5.30 -7.91
N GLY A 48 -0.64 4.64 -6.82
CA GLY A 48 0.41 5.13 -5.91
C GLY A 48 1.79 4.55 -6.15
N TYR A 49 2.02 3.85 -7.27
CA TYR A 49 3.30 3.19 -7.51
C TYR A 49 4.47 4.19 -7.52
N GLY A 50 5.52 3.90 -6.76
CA GLY A 50 6.69 4.78 -6.62
C GLY A 50 6.48 5.99 -5.69
N MET A 51 5.31 6.16 -5.08
CA MET A 51 5.05 7.27 -4.16
C MET A 51 5.38 6.91 -2.72
N LEU A 52 6.28 7.67 -2.10
CA LEU A 52 6.64 7.52 -0.70
C LEU A 52 5.89 8.53 0.16
N THR A 53 5.37 8.07 1.29
CA THR A 53 4.76 8.92 2.33
C THR A 53 5.74 9.22 3.46
N ALA A 54 6.73 8.35 3.66
CA ALA A 54 7.80 8.54 4.64
C ALA A 54 9.09 7.86 4.18
N SER A 55 10.22 8.47 4.49
CA SER A 55 11.52 7.82 4.44
C SER A 55 12.39 8.32 5.60
N ALA A 56 13.01 7.42 6.34
CA ALA A 56 13.83 7.77 7.50
C ALA A 56 14.90 6.71 7.75
N ALA A 57 16.10 7.15 8.13
CA ALA A 57 17.12 6.31 8.74
C ALA A 57 16.98 6.45 10.26
N ASP A 58 16.62 5.35 10.93
CA ASP A 58 16.44 5.28 12.39
C ASP A 58 17.29 4.12 12.94
N PRO A 59 17.61 4.10 14.25
CA PRO A 59 18.18 2.91 14.89
C PRO A 59 17.24 1.71 14.79
N VAL A 60 17.81 0.51 14.65
CA VAL A 60 17.03 -0.74 14.53
C VAL A 60 16.14 -1.01 15.75
N GLU A 61 16.49 -0.47 16.92
CA GLU A 61 15.76 -0.61 18.18
C GLU A 61 14.35 -0.02 18.15
N LYS A 62 14.06 0.88 17.19
CA LYS A 62 12.71 1.41 16.96
C LYS A 62 11.78 0.36 16.34
N LYS A 63 12.33 -0.72 15.76
CA LYS A 63 11.57 -1.78 15.09
C LYS A 63 11.24 -2.90 16.08
N PRO A 64 10.11 -3.59 15.93
CA PRO A 64 9.71 -4.68 16.82
C PRO A 64 10.50 -5.96 16.51
N LEU A 65 11.83 -5.90 16.56
CA LEU A 65 12.77 -6.99 16.27
C LEU A 65 13.68 -7.21 17.49
N TYR A 66 13.62 -8.40 18.08
CA TYR A 66 14.40 -8.72 19.28
C TYR A 66 15.84 -9.14 18.92
N HIS A 67 16.83 -8.43 19.48
CA HIS A 67 18.26 -8.69 19.26
C HIS A 67 18.66 -8.81 17.78
N PHE A 68 18.06 -7.96 16.93
CA PHE A 68 18.34 -7.91 15.51
C PHE A 68 19.31 -6.77 15.22
N TYR A 69 20.60 -7.08 15.04
CA TYR A 69 21.69 -6.13 14.74
C TYR A 69 21.77 -4.88 15.66
N PRO A 70 21.94 -5.03 16.99
CA PRO A 70 21.92 -3.90 17.92
C PRO A 70 22.93 -2.80 17.56
N GLY A 71 22.51 -1.54 17.64
CA GLY A 71 23.30 -0.35 17.32
C GLY A 71 23.35 0.01 15.84
N GLU A 72 22.84 -0.84 14.94
CA GLU A 72 22.84 -0.58 13.51
C GLU A 72 21.71 0.37 13.07
N THR A 73 21.95 1.03 11.93
CA THR A 73 20.95 1.90 11.29
C THR A 73 20.09 1.10 10.33
N VAL A 74 18.77 1.31 10.38
CA VAL A 74 17.82 0.75 9.42
C VAL A 74 17.15 1.86 8.61
N TRP A 75 17.15 1.70 7.29
CA TRP A 75 16.41 2.60 6.40
C TRP A 75 14.97 2.10 6.23
N SER A 76 14.02 2.96 6.57
CA SER A 76 12.58 2.67 6.49
C SER A 76 11.95 3.52 5.41
N VAL A 77 11.17 2.88 4.54
CA VAL A 77 10.33 3.54 3.54
C VAL A 77 8.87 3.16 3.77
N GLY A 78 7.98 4.14 3.66
CA GLY A 78 6.55 4.00 3.87
C GLY A 78 5.77 4.43 2.64
N PHE A 79 4.72 3.68 2.34
CA PHE A 79 3.77 3.96 1.28
C PHE A 79 2.43 4.41 1.88
N THR A 80 1.52 4.88 1.03
CA THR A 80 0.15 5.19 1.45
C THR A 80 -0.69 3.91 1.50
N GLY A 81 -1.76 3.90 2.29
CA GLY A 81 -2.73 2.80 2.33
C GLY A 81 -2.33 1.62 3.21
N CYS A 82 -3.34 0.89 3.67
CA CYS A 82 -3.21 -0.32 4.48
C CYS A 82 -4.50 -1.14 4.40
N ASN A 83 -4.38 -2.46 4.29
CA ASN A 83 -5.51 -3.39 4.29
C ASN A 83 -6.02 -3.72 5.71
N MET A 84 -5.56 -3.01 6.74
CA MET A 84 -5.97 -3.20 8.13
C MET A 84 -6.67 -1.94 8.66
N ASP A 85 -7.58 -2.14 9.61
CA ASP A 85 -8.27 -1.07 10.35
C ASP A 85 -7.88 -1.08 11.83
N CYS A 86 -6.60 -0.83 12.10
CA CYS A 86 -6.10 -0.89 13.47
C CYS A 86 -6.68 0.28 14.30
N PRO A 87 -7.36 0.04 15.44
CA PRO A 87 -8.00 1.09 16.24
C PRO A 87 -7.00 2.10 16.84
N TYR A 88 -5.74 1.70 17.00
CA TYR A 88 -4.67 2.51 17.58
C TYR A 88 -3.48 2.68 16.62
N CYS A 89 -3.77 2.87 15.32
CA CYS A 89 -2.73 3.01 14.31
C CYS A 89 -1.90 4.29 14.54
N GLN A 90 -0.63 4.16 14.92
CA GLN A 90 0.31 5.29 14.99
C GLN A 90 0.48 5.99 13.64
N ASN A 91 0.30 5.23 12.55
CA ASN A 91 0.45 5.71 11.17
C ASN A 91 -0.90 6.05 10.51
N TYR A 92 -1.98 6.30 11.28
CA TYR A 92 -3.34 6.43 10.72
C TYR A 92 -3.43 7.45 9.57
N ARG A 93 -2.68 8.56 9.68
CA ARG A 93 -2.68 9.64 8.68
C ARG A 93 -2.23 9.18 7.31
N ILE A 94 -1.30 8.22 7.24
CA ILE A 94 -0.77 7.69 5.97
C ILE A 94 -1.42 6.35 5.59
N SER A 95 -1.82 5.53 6.56
CA SER A 95 -2.45 4.22 6.29
C SER A 95 -3.87 4.35 5.73
N ARG A 96 -4.53 5.49 5.97
CA ARG A 96 -5.87 5.80 5.44
C ARG A 96 -5.87 6.87 4.34
N ALA A 97 -4.68 7.38 3.97
CA ALA A 97 -4.57 8.33 2.88
C ALA A 97 -4.75 7.64 1.53
N ARG A 98 -5.39 8.36 0.59
CA ARG A 98 -5.45 7.95 -0.82
C ARG A 98 -4.18 8.41 -1.55
N PRO A 99 -3.77 7.73 -2.63
CA PRO A 99 -2.59 8.06 -3.43
C PRO A 99 -2.49 9.47 -4.04
N SER A 100 -3.41 10.40 -3.78
CA SER A 100 -3.33 11.78 -4.27
C SER A 100 -2.42 12.72 -3.45
N ALA A 101 -1.78 12.22 -2.38
CA ALA A 101 -1.10 13.06 -1.37
C ALA A 101 0.42 12.81 -1.19
N GLY A 102 1.03 11.91 -1.97
CA GLY A 102 2.46 11.58 -1.82
C GLY A 102 3.38 12.44 -2.69
N VAL A 103 4.62 12.64 -2.25
CA VAL A 103 5.67 13.21 -3.10
C VAL A 103 6.30 12.05 -3.87
N PHE A 104 6.22 12.06 -5.20
CA PHE A 104 7.01 11.15 -6.03
C PHE A 104 8.48 11.42 -5.75
N ARG A 105 9.18 10.44 -5.18
CA ARG A 105 10.64 10.46 -5.12
C ARG A 105 11.11 9.38 -6.07
N SER A 106 11.53 9.79 -7.27
CA SER A 106 12.37 8.94 -8.10
C SER A 106 13.57 8.47 -7.25
N PRO A 107 14.03 7.21 -7.39
CA PRO A 107 15.36 6.85 -6.93
C PRO A 107 16.41 7.81 -7.50
#